data_AF-A0A8K0SRB4-F1
#
_entry.id   AF-A0A8K0SRB4-F1
#
_cell.length_a   1.000
_cell.length_b   1.000
_cell.length_c   1.000
_cell.angle_alpha   90.00
_cell.angle_beta   90.00
_cell.angle_gamma   90.00
#
_symmetry.space_group_name_H-M   'P 1'
#
loop_
_entity.id
_entity.type
_entity.pdbx_description
1 polymer ?
#
loop_
_entity_poly.entity_id
_entity_poly.type
_entity_poly.pdbx_seq_one_letter_code
_entity_poly.pdbx_strand_id
1 'polypeptide(L)'
;MTVVKLPIEPQNFPQVPVLGSRQHCPKASLSPQVVAQLHEAARSATPEDIKTQVKSAAWDCDGTELQVLCMAIDQDTGGSMYHTAVTAGRIDAMVALSRCFRADNEIRYRRVYEIIYTHRDRHGDTILHKAAQSGRQDLLLAAFRLFHGDWLPGEEGRGSYAPAEDTVGEEDEDEFRVPQLTYLLMENGNGRTAAQEARAQGHERLAVWLEDILDRSDPAGERLDGATVQAWREFCDEFYSYADTDRVLTS
;
A
#
# COMPACT_ATOMS: atom_id res chain seq x y z
N MET A 1 26.10 12.61 2.39
CA MET A 1 24.85 12.69 3.17
C MET A 1 24.80 11.48 4.09
N THR A 2 24.72 11.71 5.40
CA THR A 2 24.64 10.63 6.39
C THR A 2 23.22 10.10 6.40
N VAL A 3 23.02 8.87 5.93
CA VAL A 3 21.70 8.21 5.96
C VAL A 3 21.42 7.88 7.43
N VAL A 4 20.56 8.68 8.06
CA VAL A 4 20.02 8.36 9.38
C VAL A 4 19.05 7.20 9.20
N LYS A 5 19.46 6.03 9.66
CA LYS A 5 18.67 4.81 9.66
C LYS A 5 17.49 4.98 10.61
N LEU A 6 16.27 4.64 10.18
CA LEU A 6 15.14 4.61 11.11
C LEU A 6 15.47 3.60 12.24
N PRO A 7 15.14 3.91 13.51
CA PRO A 7 15.61 3.14 14.67
C PRO A 7 14.96 1.75 14.84
N ILE A 8 14.33 1.17 13.81
CA ILE A 8 13.46 -0.01 13.97
C ILE A 8 13.71 -1.03 12.86
N GLU A 9 13.88 -2.30 13.25
CA GLU A 9 14.16 -3.40 12.33
C GLU A 9 12.93 -3.84 11.51
N PRO A 10 13.11 -4.21 10.23
CA PRO A 10 12.03 -4.58 9.32
C PRO A 10 11.06 -5.61 9.86
N GLN A 11 11.47 -6.65 10.59
CA GLN A 11 10.57 -7.73 11.03
C GLN A 11 9.47 -7.32 12.03
N ASN A 12 9.49 -6.06 12.52
CA ASN A 12 8.55 -5.56 13.53
C ASN A 12 7.32 -4.83 12.96
N PHE A 13 7.02 -4.97 11.66
CA PHE A 13 5.76 -4.43 11.14
C PHE A 13 4.58 -5.37 11.43
N PRO A 14 3.38 -4.81 11.62
CA PRO A 14 2.18 -5.60 11.82
C PRO A 14 1.95 -6.55 10.64
N GLN A 15 1.87 -7.85 10.94
CA GLN A 15 1.14 -8.76 10.08
C GLN A 15 -0.32 -8.33 10.14
N VAL A 16 -0.97 -8.17 8.98
CA VAL A 16 -2.36 -7.76 8.85
C VAL A 16 -3.20 -8.43 9.96
N PRO A 17 -3.66 -7.69 10.99
CA PRO A 17 -4.47 -8.30 12.01
C PRO A 17 -5.77 -8.75 11.33
N VAL A 18 -6.20 -9.97 11.68
CA VAL A 18 -7.53 -10.47 11.32
C VAL A 18 -8.52 -9.40 11.74
N LEU A 19 -9.21 -8.78 10.76
CA LEU A 19 -10.21 -7.75 10.99
C LEU A 19 -11.29 -8.30 11.94
N GLY A 20 -11.10 -8.08 13.23
CA GLY A 20 -12.07 -8.36 14.29
C GLY A 20 -13.18 -7.35 14.16
N SER A 21 -14.15 -7.60 13.28
CA SER A 21 -15.41 -6.90 13.34
C SER A 21 -16.54 -7.92 13.29
N ARG A 22 -17.55 -7.72 14.14
CA ARG A 22 -18.84 -8.42 14.06
C ARG A 22 -19.64 -8.04 12.81
N GLN A 23 -19.06 -7.27 11.87
CA GLN A 23 -19.53 -7.18 10.49
C GLN A 23 -18.64 -8.07 9.61
N HIS A 24 -19.00 -9.36 9.60
CA HIS A 24 -18.51 -10.36 8.63
C HIS A 24 -16.99 -10.47 8.64
N CYS A 25 -16.42 -10.87 9.77
CA CYS A 25 -15.14 -11.57 9.72
C CYS A 25 -15.36 -12.80 8.81
N PRO A 26 -14.55 -12.98 7.75
CA PRO A 26 -14.79 -14.03 6.78
C PRO A 26 -14.85 -15.36 7.51
N LYS A 27 -15.92 -16.12 7.26
CA LYS A 27 -16.16 -17.39 7.96
C LYS A 27 -15.08 -18.44 7.64
N ALA A 28 -14.36 -18.24 6.55
CA ALA A 28 -13.28 -19.11 6.10
C ALA A 28 -12.09 -18.29 5.57
N SER A 29 -10.88 -18.79 5.81
CA SER A 29 -9.70 -18.31 5.09
C SER A 29 -9.77 -18.69 3.61
N LEU A 30 -9.14 -17.89 2.75
CA LEU A 30 -8.99 -18.25 1.33
C LEU A 30 -8.15 -19.52 1.22
N SER A 31 -8.61 -20.47 0.40
CA SER A 31 -7.80 -21.66 0.12
C SER A 31 -6.56 -21.28 -0.70
N PRO A 32 -5.45 -22.03 -0.60
CA PRO A 32 -4.25 -21.77 -1.40
C PRO A 32 -4.52 -21.73 -2.91
N GLN A 33 -5.48 -22.53 -3.39
CA GLN A 33 -5.89 -22.54 -4.79
C GLN A 33 -6.56 -21.22 -5.22
N VAL A 34 -7.45 -20.68 -4.37
CA VAL A 34 -8.11 -19.39 -4.64
C VAL A 34 -7.09 -18.25 -4.63
N VAL A 35 -6.15 -18.25 -3.67
CA VAL A 35 -5.05 -17.28 -3.64
C VAL A 35 -4.23 -17.36 -4.93
N ALA A 36 -3.81 -18.56 -5.37
CA ALA A 36 -3.05 -18.72 -6.61
C ALA A 36 -3.82 -18.21 -7.85
N GLN A 37 -5.14 -18.44 -7.92
CA GLN A 37 -5.98 -17.94 -9.01
C GLN A 37 -6.06 -16.41 -9.03
N LEU A 38 -6.24 -15.78 -7.87
CA LEU A 38 -6.26 -14.33 -7.73
C LEU A 38 -4.92 -13.71 -8.17
N HIS A 39 -3.80 -14.31 -7.78
CA HIS A 39 -2.48 -13.86 -8.23
C HIS A 39 -2.27 -14.05 -9.74
N GLU A 40 -2.72 -15.16 -10.31
CA GLU A 40 -2.70 -15.33 -11.77
C GLU A 40 -3.56 -14.27 -12.47
N ALA A 41 -4.73 -13.95 -11.93
CA ALA A 41 -5.58 -12.90 -12.47
C ALA A 41 -4.88 -11.53 -12.45
N ALA A 42 -4.23 -11.17 -11.34
CA ALA A 42 -3.45 -9.94 -11.24
C ALA A 42 -2.29 -9.88 -12.23
N ARG A 43 -1.76 -11.04 -12.65
CA ARG A 43 -0.64 -11.15 -13.59
C ARG A 43 -1.07 -10.97 -15.04
N SER A 44 -2.21 -11.56 -15.44
CA SER A 44 -2.53 -11.74 -16.86
C SER A 44 -3.98 -11.45 -17.26
N ALA A 45 -4.93 -11.42 -16.32
CA ALA A 45 -6.34 -11.27 -16.64
C ALA A 45 -6.72 -9.83 -16.98
N THR A 46 -7.91 -9.66 -17.56
CA THR A 46 -8.47 -8.34 -17.85
C THR A 46 -8.92 -7.65 -16.55
N PRO A 47 -9.03 -6.30 -16.53
CA PRO A 47 -9.53 -5.57 -15.36
C PRO A 47 -10.90 -6.05 -14.85
N GLU A 48 -11.81 -6.45 -15.73
CA GLU A 48 -13.14 -6.93 -15.33
C GLU A 48 -13.10 -8.36 -14.77
N ASP A 49 -12.22 -9.21 -15.30
CA ASP A 49 -12.01 -10.55 -14.76
C ASP A 49 -11.38 -10.49 -13.36
N ILE A 50 -10.42 -9.57 -13.14
CA ILE A 50 -9.82 -9.36 -11.81
C ILE A 50 -10.91 -9.01 -10.79
N LYS A 51 -11.76 -8.02 -11.10
CA LYS A 51 -12.87 -7.62 -10.22
C LYS A 51 -13.84 -8.77 -9.96
N THR A 52 -14.19 -9.52 -11.01
CA THR A 52 -15.11 -10.64 -10.92
C THR A 52 -14.55 -11.74 -10.01
N GLN A 53 -13.27 -12.07 -10.13
CA GLN A 53 -12.63 -13.08 -9.29
C GLN A 53 -12.51 -12.63 -7.83
N VAL A 54 -12.13 -11.37 -7.58
CA VAL A 54 -12.10 -10.83 -6.21
C VAL A 54 -13.49 -10.86 -5.57
N LYS A 55 -14.54 -10.48 -6.30
CA LYS A 55 -15.92 -10.56 -5.84
C LYS A 55 -16.39 -11.98 -5.56
N SER A 56 -16.06 -12.92 -6.45
CA SER A 56 -16.38 -14.34 -6.25
C SER A 56 -15.71 -14.87 -4.99
N ALA A 57 -14.41 -14.59 -4.81
CA ALA A 57 -13.68 -15.01 -3.62
C ALA A 57 -14.27 -14.40 -2.33
N ALA A 58 -14.71 -13.14 -2.39
CA ALA A 58 -15.34 -12.47 -1.24
C ALA A 58 -16.66 -13.16 -0.86
N TRP A 59 -17.47 -13.50 -1.86
CA TRP A 59 -18.70 -14.25 -1.68
C TRP A 59 -18.43 -15.65 -1.07
N ASP A 60 -17.44 -16.36 -1.61
CA ASP A 60 -17.11 -17.72 -1.17
C ASP A 60 -16.58 -17.77 0.27
N CYS A 61 -15.89 -16.72 0.73
CA CYS A 61 -15.39 -16.62 2.10
C CYS A 61 -16.34 -15.91 3.06
N ASP A 62 -17.55 -15.50 2.62
CA ASP A 62 -18.49 -14.67 3.37
C ASP A 62 -17.82 -13.40 3.94
N GLY A 63 -17.04 -12.73 3.10
CA GLY A 63 -16.28 -11.53 3.42
C GLY A 63 -16.47 -10.40 2.41
N THR A 64 -15.65 -9.35 2.52
CA THR A 64 -15.63 -8.21 1.60
C THR A 64 -14.46 -8.33 0.61
N GLU A 65 -14.55 -7.63 -0.52
CA GLU A 65 -13.44 -7.55 -1.49
C GLU A 65 -12.16 -7.00 -0.83
N LEU A 66 -12.30 -6.07 0.11
CA LEU A 66 -11.17 -5.53 0.89
C LEU A 66 -10.49 -6.62 1.74
N GLN A 67 -11.28 -7.44 2.43
CA GLN A 67 -10.76 -8.57 3.20
C GLN A 67 -10.07 -9.59 2.30
N VAL A 68 -10.62 -9.87 1.11
CA VAL A 68 -9.97 -10.74 0.12
C VAL A 68 -8.60 -10.23 -0.25
N LEU A 69 -8.45 -8.92 -0.53
CA LEU A 69 -7.15 -8.35 -0.89
C LEU A 69 -6.13 -8.41 0.24
N CYS A 70 -6.59 -8.30 1.50
CA CYS A 70 -5.75 -8.50 2.68
C CYS A 70 -5.34 -9.97 2.88
N MET A 71 -6.17 -10.93 2.49
CA MET A 71 -5.92 -12.37 2.64
C MET A 71 -5.20 -13.00 1.45
N ALA A 72 -5.29 -12.40 0.25
CA ALA A 72 -4.67 -12.88 -0.98
C ALA A 72 -3.17 -12.55 -0.98
N ILE A 73 -2.45 -13.24 -0.09
CA ILE A 73 -1.00 -13.17 0.05
C ILE A 73 -0.38 -14.46 -0.50
N ASP A 74 0.46 -14.32 -1.51
CA ASP A 74 1.17 -15.42 -2.15
C ASP A 74 2.07 -16.13 -1.13
N GLN A 75 1.89 -17.44 -0.99
CA GLN A 75 2.57 -18.21 0.06
C GLN A 75 4.07 -18.40 -0.19
N ASP A 76 4.57 -18.18 -1.39
CA ASP A 76 5.98 -18.40 -1.73
C ASP A 76 6.78 -17.10 -1.62
N THR A 77 6.19 -16.00 -2.03
CA THR A 77 6.82 -14.66 -2.05
C THR A 77 6.42 -13.82 -0.85
N GLY A 78 5.29 -14.11 -0.20
CA GLY A 78 4.67 -13.22 0.80
C GLY A 78 4.10 -11.94 0.20
N GLY A 79 4.08 -11.79 -1.13
CA GLY A 79 3.59 -10.60 -1.81
C GLY A 79 2.06 -10.58 -1.89
N SER A 80 1.48 -9.39 -1.85
CA SER A 80 0.05 -9.18 -2.15
C SER A 80 -0.23 -9.22 -3.66
N MET A 81 -1.51 -9.22 -4.06
CA MET A 81 -1.90 -9.07 -5.46
C MET A 81 -1.31 -7.81 -6.13
N TYR A 82 -1.10 -6.72 -5.38
CA TYR A 82 -0.44 -5.52 -5.90
C TYR A 82 1.04 -5.74 -6.22
N HIS A 83 1.77 -6.51 -5.40
CA HIS A 83 3.16 -6.88 -5.72
C HIS A 83 3.21 -7.65 -7.03
N THR A 84 2.24 -8.54 -7.26
CA THR A 84 2.14 -9.31 -8.50
C THR A 84 1.84 -8.43 -9.70
N ALA A 85 0.87 -7.52 -9.59
CA ALA A 85 0.54 -6.57 -10.65
C ALA A 85 1.74 -5.67 -11.01
N VAL A 86 2.45 -5.13 -10.01
CA VAL A 86 3.65 -4.29 -10.22
C VAL A 86 4.77 -5.10 -10.88
N THR A 87 5.04 -6.31 -10.40
CA THR A 87 6.09 -7.19 -10.96
C THR A 87 5.77 -7.57 -12.42
N ALA A 88 4.49 -7.77 -12.74
CA ALA A 88 4.02 -8.02 -14.11
C ALA A 88 3.93 -6.74 -14.96
N GLY A 89 4.14 -5.56 -14.37
CA GLY A 89 4.04 -4.27 -15.04
C GLY A 89 2.63 -3.89 -15.51
N ARG A 90 1.61 -4.35 -14.78
CA ARG A 90 0.17 -4.23 -15.09
C ARG A 90 -0.49 -3.07 -14.31
N ILE A 91 -0.36 -1.84 -14.80
CA ILE A 91 -1.02 -0.66 -14.19
C ILE A 91 -2.55 -0.81 -14.23
N ASP A 92 -3.10 -1.38 -15.30
CA ASP A 92 -4.53 -1.66 -15.43
C ASP A 92 -5.05 -2.67 -14.38
N ALA A 93 -4.22 -3.64 -13.99
CA ALA A 93 -4.53 -4.53 -12.87
C ALA A 93 -4.52 -3.77 -11.53
N MET A 94 -3.56 -2.87 -11.31
CA MET A 94 -3.53 -2.01 -10.11
C MET A 94 -4.80 -1.15 -10.01
N VAL A 95 -5.26 -0.59 -11.14
CA VAL A 95 -6.54 0.12 -11.25
C VAL A 95 -7.73 -0.78 -10.92
N ALA A 96 -7.76 -1.99 -11.47
CA ALA A 96 -8.84 -2.93 -11.21
C ALA A 96 -8.95 -3.28 -9.72
N LEU A 97 -7.81 -3.58 -9.09
CA LEU A 97 -7.72 -3.90 -7.67
C LEU A 97 -8.18 -2.73 -6.80
N SER A 98 -7.73 -1.50 -7.08
CA SER A 98 -8.12 -0.33 -6.28
C SER A 98 -9.62 -0.04 -6.37
N ARG A 99 -10.23 -0.34 -7.52
CA ARG A 99 -11.68 -0.20 -7.74
C ARG A 99 -12.51 -1.29 -7.06
N CYS A 100 -11.92 -2.40 -6.59
CA CYS A 100 -12.66 -3.44 -5.88
C CYS A 100 -13.20 -2.95 -4.52
N PHE A 101 -12.63 -1.88 -3.94
CA PHE A 101 -12.95 -1.45 -2.58
C PHE A 101 -13.05 0.07 -2.40
N ARG A 102 -13.06 0.84 -3.51
CA ARG A 102 -13.15 2.31 -3.52
C ARG A 102 -14.59 2.88 -3.39
N ALA A 103 -15.55 2.11 -2.90
CA ALA A 103 -16.95 2.56 -2.80
C ALA A 103 -17.26 3.37 -1.52
N ASP A 104 -17.87 4.54 -1.72
CA ASP A 104 -18.68 5.41 -0.84
C ASP A 104 -18.14 5.91 0.53
N ASN A 105 -16.97 5.51 1.01
CA ASN A 105 -16.41 6.05 2.27
C ASN A 105 -14.85 6.06 2.33
N GLU A 106 -14.20 6.76 1.39
CA GLU A 106 -12.72 6.86 1.31
C GLU A 106 -12.05 7.24 2.64
N ILE A 107 -12.66 8.13 3.42
CA ILE A 107 -12.10 8.60 4.69
C ILE A 107 -12.04 7.46 5.74
N ARG A 108 -13.05 6.58 5.80
CA ARG A 108 -13.09 5.50 6.81
C ARG A 108 -12.10 4.36 6.50
N TYR A 109 -11.76 4.17 5.23
CA TYR A 109 -10.91 3.06 4.81
C TYR A 109 -9.48 3.48 4.47
N ARG A 110 -9.15 4.78 4.57
CA ARG A 110 -7.80 5.31 4.33
C ARG A 110 -6.70 4.50 5.02
N ARG A 111 -6.90 4.12 6.29
CA ARG A 111 -5.92 3.35 7.06
C ARG A 111 -5.74 1.92 6.54
N VAL A 112 -6.82 1.29 6.04
CA VAL A 112 -6.71 -0.04 5.42
C VAL A 112 -5.96 0.06 4.09
N TYR A 113 -6.09 1.18 3.38
CA TYR A 113 -5.35 1.42 2.15
C TYR A 113 -3.85 1.53 2.42
N GLU A 114 -3.49 2.34 3.43
CA GLU A 114 -2.10 2.49 3.86
C GLU A 114 -1.48 1.12 4.15
N ILE A 115 -2.19 0.23 4.86
CA ILE A 115 -1.68 -1.12 5.17
C ILE A 115 -1.52 -2.01 3.94
N ILE A 116 -2.47 -2.02 3.03
CA ILE A 116 -2.35 -2.81 1.79
C ILE A 116 -1.14 -2.35 0.96
N TYR A 117 -0.90 -1.05 0.90
CA TYR A 117 0.17 -0.47 0.09
C TYR A 117 1.53 -0.49 0.80
N THR A 118 1.56 -0.47 2.13
CA THR A 118 2.76 -0.69 2.96
C THR A 118 3.02 -2.15 3.27
N HIS A 119 2.17 -3.07 2.79
CA HIS A 119 2.41 -4.51 2.91
C HIS A 119 3.79 -4.85 2.33
N ARG A 120 4.52 -5.72 3.02
CA ARG A 120 5.86 -6.14 2.62
C ARG A 120 5.89 -7.62 2.32
N ASP A 121 6.55 -7.96 1.22
CA ASP A 121 6.81 -9.35 0.86
C ASP A 121 7.88 -9.98 1.77
N ARG A 122 8.27 -11.23 1.51
CA ARG A 122 9.32 -11.95 2.27
C ARG A 122 10.70 -11.31 2.18
N HIS A 123 10.95 -10.47 1.19
CA HIS A 123 12.18 -9.68 1.08
C HIS A 123 12.07 -8.33 1.78
N GLY A 124 10.93 -8.04 2.41
CA GLY A 124 10.65 -6.74 3.00
C GLY A 124 10.29 -5.67 1.96
N ASP A 125 10.15 -6.02 0.69
CA ASP A 125 9.83 -5.05 -0.35
C ASP A 125 8.35 -4.68 -0.27
N THR A 126 8.04 -3.38 -0.31
CA THR A 126 6.69 -2.88 -0.61
C THR A 126 6.46 -2.81 -2.12
N ILE A 127 5.24 -2.46 -2.53
CA ILE A 127 4.93 -2.23 -3.95
C ILE A 127 5.77 -1.08 -4.55
N LEU A 128 6.16 -0.09 -3.74
CA LEU A 128 7.03 1.01 -4.17
C LEU A 128 8.46 0.51 -4.44
N HIS A 129 8.98 -0.40 -3.61
CA HIS A 129 10.27 -1.04 -3.84
C HIS A 129 10.26 -1.84 -5.14
N LYS A 130 9.23 -2.67 -5.37
CA LYS A 130 9.10 -3.43 -6.62
C LYS A 130 9.01 -2.52 -7.85
N ALA A 131 8.26 -1.42 -7.75
CA ALA A 131 8.15 -0.45 -8.82
C ALA A 131 9.50 0.25 -9.09
N ALA A 132 10.22 0.63 -8.04
CA ALA A 132 11.57 1.21 -8.13
C ALA A 132 12.57 0.24 -8.80
N GLN A 133 12.54 -1.04 -8.44
CA GLN A 133 13.39 -2.08 -9.03
C GLN A 133 13.17 -2.24 -10.54
N SER A 134 11.94 -2.03 -11.00
CA SER A 134 11.56 -2.25 -12.41
C SER A 134 12.17 -1.24 -13.39
N GLY A 135 12.63 -0.08 -12.92
CA GLY A 135 13.12 1.01 -13.78
C GLY A 135 12.04 1.74 -14.58
N ARG A 136 10.76 1.43 -14.33
CA ARG A 136 9.61 2.01 -15.03
C ARG A 136 8.97 3.15 -14.26
N GLN A 137 9.14 4.37 -14.76
CA GLN A 137 8.61 5.59 -14.12
C GLN A 137 7.08 5.55 -13.98
N ASP A 138 6.35 5.00 -14.95
CA ASP A 138 4.90 4.88 -14.92
C ASP A 138 4.39 3.96 -13.80
N LEU A 139 5.08 2.84 -13.55
CA LEU A 139 4.77 1.95 -12.42
C LEU A 139 5.08 2.60 -11.08
N LEU A 140 6.20 3.33 -10.99
CA LEU A 140 6.59 4.03 -9.77
C LEU A 140 5.57 5.12 -9.40
N LEU A 141 5.14 5.91 -10.40
CA LEU A 141 4.07 6.89 -10.26
C LEU A 141 2.75 6.23 -9.83
N ALA A 142 2.36 5.12 -10.47
CA ALA A 142 1.15 4.41 -10.11
C ALA A 142 1.19 3.88 -8.65
N ALA A 143 2.32 3.33 -8.21
CA ALA A 143 2.47 2.86 -6.82
C ALA A 143 2.41 4.01 -5.81
N PHE A 144 3.06 5.14 -6.12
CA PHE A 144 3.00 6.34 -5.28
C PHE A 144 1.59 6.92 -5.19
N ARG A 145 0.92 7.11 -6.33
CA ARG A 145 -0.45 7.66 -6.37
C ARG A 145 -1.49 6.75 -5.72
N LEU A 146 -1.34 5.42 -5.81
CA LEU A 146 -2.18 4.48 -5.07
C LEU A 146 -2.15 4.77 -3.57
N PHE A 147 -0.96 4.97 -3.00
CA PHE A 147 -0.79 5.25 -1.58
C PHE A 147 -1.50 6.55 -1.16
N HIS A 148 -1.41 7.58 -1.99
CA HIS A 148 -2.09 8.86 -1.77
C HIS A 148 -3.59 8.84 -2.04
N GLY A 149 -4.15 7.71 -2.48
CA GLY A 149 -5.56 7.66 -2.86
C GLY A 149 -5.89 8.53 -4.07
N ASP A 150 -4.93 8.77 -4.96
CA ASP A 150 -5.08 9.59 -6.16
C ASP A 150 -5.47 8.74 -7.39
N TRP A 151 -5.67 9.38 -8.54
CA TRP A 151 -5.97 8.77 -9.83
C TRP A 151 -4.72 8.16 -10.45
N LEU A 152 -4.86 6.94 -10.96
CA LEU A 152 -3.75 6.26 -11.61
C LEU A 152 -3.53 6.75 -13.04
N PRO A 153 -2.29 6.60 -13.58
CA PRO A 153 -2.01 6.96 -14.96
C PRO A 153 -2.97 6.28 -15.94
N GLY A 154 -3.63 7.07 -16.78
CA GLY A 154 -4.58 6.58 -17.78
C GLY A 154 -6.03 6.46 -17.31
N GLU A 155 -6.35 6.82 -16.06
CA GLU A 155 -7.74 7.01 -15.64
C GLU A 155 -8.27 8.37 -16.14
N GLU A 156 -9.27 8.34 -17.03
CA GLU A 156 -9.98 9.53 -17.46
C GLU A 156 -10.93 10.01 -16.35
N GLY A 157 -10.51 11.03 -15.61
CA GLY A 157 -11.41 11.98 -14.95
C GLY A 157 -11.91 11.66 -13.55
N ARG A 158 -11.46 12.48 -12.60
CA ARG A 158 -12.29 13.09 -11.54
C ARG A 158 -11.59 14.34 -11.01
N GLY A 159 -12.03 15.51 -11.48
CA GLY A 159 -11.68 16.80 -10.88
C GLY A 159 -10.38 17.43 -11.39
N SER A 160 -10.29 18.75 -11.29
CA SER A 160 -9.17 19.59 -11.74
C SER A 160 -7.99 19.60 -10.75
N TYR A 161 -7.81 18.54 -9.98
CA TYR A 161 -6.74 18.47 -8.99
C TYR A 161 -5.43 18.07 -9.66
N ALA A 162 -4.34 18.70 -9.27
CA ALA A 162 -3.01 18.31 -9.72
C ALA A 162 -2.68 16.92 -9.13
N PRO A 163 -1.95 16.06 -9.87
CA PRO A 163 -1.49 14.77 -9.38
C PRO A 163 -0.77 14.86 -8.02
N ALA A 164 -0.84 13.79 -7.23
CA ALA A 164 -0.23 13.74 -5.89
C ALA A 164 1.26 14.13 -5.89
N GLU A 165 2.02 13.76 -6.93
CA GLU A 165 3.43 14.15 -7.04
C GLU A 165 3.67 15.65 -7.30
N ASP A 166 2.66 16.38 -7.76
CA ASP A 166 2.71 17.82 -8.05
C ASP A 166 2.25 18.64 -6.84
N THR A 167 1.47 18.06 -5.93
CA THR A 167 0.95 18.73 -4.71
C THR A 167 1.75 18.43 -3.44
N VAL A 168 2.80 17.62 -3.54
CA VAL A 168 3.68 17.29 -2.40
C VAL A 168 4.26 18.57 -1.78
N GLY A 169 4.07 18.72 -0.47
CA GLY A 169 4.57 19.85 0.31
C GLY A 169 3.63 21.05 0.38
N GLU A 170 2.46 21.00 -0.28
CA GLU A 170 1.39 22.01 -0.11
C GLU A 170 0.43 21.66 1.05
N GLU A 171 0.50 20.41 1.54
CA GLU A 171 -0.32 19.91 2.64
C GLU A 171 0.40 20.15 3.98
N ASP A 172 0.05 21.24 4.68
CA ASP A 172 0.58 21.62 6.00
C ASP A 172 0.08 20.72 7.16
N GLU A 173 -0.68 19.66 6.87
CA GLU A 173 -1.30 18.81 7.89
C GLU A 173 -0.46 17.55 8.15
N ASP A 174 0.00 17.40 9.40
CA ASP A 174 0.75 16.23 9.89
C ASP A 174 0.05 14.89 9.57
N GLU A 175 -1.27 14.90 9.42
CA GLU A 175 -2.10 13.73 9.08
C GLU A 175 -1.76 13.13 7.69
N PHE A 176 -1.23 13.91 6.76
CA PHE A 176 -0.84 13.43 5.42
C PHE A 176 0.66 13.25 5.30
N ARG A 177 1.42 14.14 5.92
CA ARG A 177 2.88 14.13 5.92
C ARG A 177 3.46 12.87 6.56
N VAL A 178 2.95 12.46 7.73
CA VAL A 178 3.53 11.34 8.49
C VAL A 178 3.41 9.98 7.75
N PRO A 179 2.23 9.57 7.24
CA PRO A 179 2.12 8.36 6.44
C PRO A 179 3.01 8.38 5.19
N GLN A 180 3.03 9.51 4.47
CA GLN A 180 3.82 9.65 3.24
C GLN A 180 5.32 9.49 3.50
N LEU A 181 5.87 10.23 4.48
CA LEU A 181 7.29 10.11 4.84
C LEU A 181 7.61 8.69 5.30
N THR A 182 6.72 8.06 6.08
CA THR A 182 6.91 6.67 6.51
C THR A 182 6.94 5.70 5.33
N TYR A 183 6.09 5.90 4.33
CA TYR A 183 6.07 5.07 3.12
C TYR A 183 7.33 5.23 2.27
N LEU A 184 7.78 6.46 2.05
CA LEU A 184 8.99 6.77 1.27
C LEU A 184 10.29 6.32 1.95
N LEU A 185 10.33 6.40 3.28
CA LEU A 185 11.49 6.04 4.10
C LEU A 185 11.50 4.58 4.56
N MET A 186 10.47 3.80 4.21
CA MET A 186 10.40 2.40 4.59
C MET A 186 11.58 1.62 3.98
N GLU A 187 12.32 0.88 4.81
CA GLU A 187 13.41 0.02 4.37
C GLU A 187 12.93 -1.42 4.14
N ASN A 188 13.43 -2.05 3.07
CA ASN A 188 13.27 -3.48 2.83
C ASN A 188 14.21 -4.34 3.68
N GLY A 189 14.21 -5.66 3.46
CA GLY A 189 15.05 -6.62 4.18
C GLY A 189 16.55 -6.42 3.97
N ASN A 190 16.96 -5.65 2.95
CA ASN A 190 18.35 -5.25 2.74
C ASN A 190 18.70 -3.92 3.41
N GLY A 191 17.78 -3.32 4.17
CA GLY A 191 17.96 -1.99 4.77
C GLY A 191 18.00 -0.87 3.74
N ARG A 192 17.31 -1.04 2.59
CA ARG A 192 17.25 -0.05 1.51
C ARG A 192 15.85 0.52 1.38
N THR A 193 15.73 1.83 1.22
CA THR A 193 14.48 2.49 0.79
C THR A 193 14.22 2.24 -0.69
N ALA A 194 13.01 2.57 -1.17
CA ALA A 194 12.70 2.48 -2.60
C ALA A 194 13.65 3.31 -3.48
N ALA A 195 14.09 4.50 -3.03
CA ALA A 195 15.06 5.33 -3.74
C ALA A 195 16.44 4.66 -3.82
N GLN A 196 16.90 4.09 -2.70
CA GLN A 196 18.16 3.35 -2.65
C GLN A 196 18.10 2.07 -3.49
N GLU A 197 16.94 1.42 -3.53
CA GLU A 197 16.72 0.25 -4.38
C GLU A 197 16.76 0.63 -5.87
N ALA A 198 16.09 1.70 -6.29
CA ALA A 198 16.20 2.22 -7.65
C ALA A 198 17.67 2.48 -8.03
N ARG A 199 18.43 3.15 -7.16
CA ARG A 199 19.86 3.42 -7.38
C ARG A 199 20.69 2.15 -7.47
N ALA A 200 20.44 1.17 -6.60
CA ALA A 200 21.14 -0.11 -6.62
C ALA A 200 20.90 -0.91 -7.91
N GLN A 201 19.77 -0.70 -8.57
CA GLN A 201 19.43 -1.28 -9.88
C GLN A 201 19.89 -0.43 -11.07
N GLY A 202 20.57 0.70 -10.84
CA GLY A 202 21.05 1.61 -11.89
C GLY A 202 20.02 2.63 -12.40
N HIS A 203 18.86 2.76 -11.72
CA HIS A 203 17.77 3.65 -12.11
C HIS A 203 17.89 5.03 -11.43
N GLU A 204 19.03 5.70 -11.61
CA GLU A 204 19.36 6.96 -10.89
C GLU A 204 18.26 8.03 -11.02
N ARG A 205 17.66 8.17 -12.22
CA ARG A 205 16.57 9.13 -12.44
C ARG A 205 15.37 8.89 -11.51
N LEU A 206 15.02 7.63 -11.25
CA LEU A 206 13.91 7.30 -10.35
C LEU A 206 14.28 7.53 -8.89
N ALA A 207 15.53 7.24 -8.52
CA ALA A 207 16.04 7.52 -7.18
C ALA A 207 15.98 9.02 -6.88
N VAL A 208 16.47 9.87 -7.79
CA VAL A 208 16.41 11.33 -7.65
C VAL A 208 14.96 11.82 -7.56
N TRP A 209 14.03 11.25 -8.33
CA TRP A 209 12.62 11.63 -8.27
C TRP A 209 11.98 11.29 -6.90
N LEU A 210 12.28 10.13 -6.33
CA LEU A 210 11.81 9.77 -4.99
C LEU A 210 12.43 10.67 -3.90
N GLU A 211 13.70 11.03 -4.04
CA GLU A 211 14.40 11.93 -3.14
C GLU A 211 13.85 13.36 -3.22
N ASP A 212 13.51 13.84 -4.42
CA ASP A 212 12.84 15.14 -4.61
C ASP A 212 11.47 15.18 -3.94
N ILE A 213 10.66 14.12 -4.08
CA ILE A 213 9.39 14.00 -3.36
C ILE A 213 9.63 14.03 -1.84
N LEU A 214 10.63 13.28 -1.37
CA LEU A 214 10.96 13.24 0.05
C LEU A 214 11.37 14.61 0.58
N ASP A 215 12.24 15.33 -0.13
CA ASP A 215 12.70 16.67 0.24
C ASP A 215 11.55 17.69 0.25
N ARG A 216 10.60 17.59 -0.68
CA ARG A 216 9.38 18.41 -0.68
C ARG A 216 8.42 18.06 0.46
N SER A 217 8.39 16.80 0.88
CA SER A 217 7.57 16.32 2.02
C SER A 217 8.19 16.67 3.39
N ASP A 218 9.49 16.94 3.42
CA ASP A 218 10.24 17.29 4.63
C ASP A 218 11.29 18.39 4.35
N PRO A 219 10.85 19.62 4.00
CA PRO A 219 11.76 20.67 3.53
C PRO A 219 12.71 21.16 4.63
N ALA A 220 12.31 21.05 5.90
CA ALA A 220 13.16 21.39 7.04
C ALA A 220 14.17 20.28 7.39
N GLY A 221 14.05 19.09 6.76
CA GLY A 221 14.85 17.92 7.09
C GLY A 221 14.68 17.48 8.55
N GLU A 222 13.57 17.86 9.17
CA GLU A 222 13.27 17.58 10.57
C GLU A 222 12.96 16.10 10.80
N ARG A 223 12.90 15.29 9.71
CA ARG A 223 12.79 13.83 9.63
C ARG A 223 12.13 13.25 10.87
N LEU A 224 10.84 12.91 10.74
CA LEU A 224 10.01 12.29 11.77
C LEU A 224 10.85 11.58 12.82
N ASP A 225 10.86 12.12 14.04
CA ASP A 225 11.59 11.45 15.11
C ASP A 225 11.03 10.04 15.32
N GLY A 226 11.85 9.16 15.90
CA GLY A 226 11.44 7.77 16.10
C GLY A 226 10.13 7.62 16.88
N ALA A 227 9.81 8.59 17.74
CA ALA A 227 8.57 8.63 18.51
C ALA A 227 7.35 8.93 17.63
N THR A 228 7.46 9.83 16.66
CA THR A 228 6.37 10.17 15.72
C THR A 228 6.07 9.01 14.78
N VAL A 229 7.12 8.35 14.27
CA VAL A 229 6.95 7.14 13.46
C VAL A 229 6.33 6.03 14.29
N GLN A 230 6.77 5.86 15.54
CA GLN A 230 6.22 4.85 16.45
C GLN A 230 4.77 5.15 16.84
N ALA A 231 4.41 6.41 17.08
CA ALA A 231 3.04 6.82 17.38
C ALA A 231 2.11 6.59 16.19
N TRP A 232 2.55 6.90 14.97
CA TRP A 232 1.78 6.58 13.76
C TRP A 232 1.59 5.06 13.60
N ARG A 233 2.59 4.25 13.92
CA ARG A 233 2.48 2.78 13.92
C ARG A 233 1.49 2.29 14.97
N GLU A 234 1.65 2.72 16.22
CA GLU A 234 0.75 2.35 17.32
C GLU A 234 -0.68 2.78 17.02
N PHE A 235 -0.87 3.92 16.36
CA PHE A 235 -2.16 4.39 15.90
C PHE A 235 -2.73 3.53 14.75
N CYS A 236 -1.89 3.07 13.82
CA CYS A 236 -2.29 2.08 12.83
C CYS A 236 -2.72 0.78 13.53
N ASP A 237 -1.96 0.31 14.51
CA ASP A 237 -2.22 -0.93 15.27
C ASP A 237 -3.49 -0.80 16.17
N GLU A 238 -3.70 0.34 16.82
CA GLU A 238 -4.83 0.62 17.72
C GLU A 238 -6.15 0.77 16.95
N PHE A 239 -6.14 1.31 15.72
CA PHE A 239 -7.35 1.34 14.90
C PHE A 239 -7.95 -0.05 14.68
N TYR A 240 -7.12 -1.09 14.64
CA TYR A 240 -7.58 -2.48 14.57
C TYR A 240 -8.09 -3.03 15.89
N SER A 241 -7.62 -2.52 17.04
CA SER A 241 -8.17 -2.90 18.34
C SER A 241 -9.51 -2.22 18.64
N TYR A 242 -9.74 -1.00 18.12
CA TYR A 242 -11.01 -0.27 18.26
C TYR A 242 -12.10 -0.71 17.29
N ALA A 243 -11.76 -1.13 16.06
CA ALA A 243 -12.72 -1.76 15.16
C ALA A 243 -13.37 -3.05 15.73
N ASP A 244 -12.80 -3.59 16.82
CA ASP A 244 -13.29 -4.75 17.57
C ASP A 244 -14.17 -4.36 18.79
N THR A 245 -14.13 -3.12 19.28
CA THR A 245 -14.79 -2.71 20.54
C THR A 245 -15.98 -1.76 20.40
N ASP A 246 -16.22 -1.17 19.23
CA ASP A 246 -17.25 -0.13 19.07
C ASP A 246 -18.69 -0.67 18.86
N ARG A 247 -19.12 -1.54 19.79
CA ARG A 247 -20.51 -1.93 19.99
C ARG A 247 -21.01 -1.72 21.42
N VAL A 248 -20.42 -0.76 22.15
CA VAL A 248 -20.82 -0.45 23.54
C VAL A 248 -21.48 0.93 23.70
N LEU A 249 -21.50 1.80 22.68
CA LEU A 249 -22.03 3.17 22.86
C LEU A 249 -23.25 3.56 22.02
N THR A 250 -24.01 2.60 21.47
CA THR A 250 -25.34 2.88 20.87
C THR A 250 -26.41 1.86 21.24
N SER A 251 -26.52 1.52 22.52
CA SER A 251 -27.67 0.80 23.11
C SER A 251 -28.30 1.60 24.22
#